data_AF-A0A4U0XK16-F1
#
_entry.id   AF-A0A4U0XK16-F1
#
_cell.length_a   1.000
_cell.length_b   1.000
_cell.length_c   1.000
_cell.angle_alpha   90.00
_cell.angle_beta   90.00
_cell.angle_gamma   90.00
#
_symmetry.space_group_name_H-M   'P 1'
#
loop_
_entity.id
_entity.type
_entity.pdbx_description
1 polymer ?
#
loop_
_entity_poly.entity_id
_entity_poly.type
_entity_poly.pdbx_seq_one_letter_code
_entity_poly.pdbx_strand_id
1 'polypeptide(L)'
;MLAHHEDDLAETILFRLANGYTGYGLRGIKRSANIPYCFGQYGIHQSGDPERWLAGANGVSIQKNRYSARKKSFAEIESGGIQIYRPLLGFSKSRLIETCRASGMRWFEDNTNKDMTLTPRNAIRHFVQKLSLPKALQKGSLLHFRDRLLETIEARTADVDKILDSSFIQLDLRSGKLLVRFPPGDFVRDTLRVRKSASDMKEPRYRTAMLLLRLLDMVSPQSELRLARLGSMPDIMLPLISGIATARDGSRSLVNVAIVALDHAGDRSGPRGLPEESLVPTPPEMQPEYTYIFSRQSPKRDIIPQITSLLPAPLADPRTLVQGWSDWILWDGRFWIRVRSSRPRVLSIGVRFLAVPDLMFIRRDQEVAWNKKFTKVLKEAAPARVRFTLPVIVEHDPEAIPERGTVHLGTVLAVPTLGIRIDPDINWEVRYKYVHLGGTGNTKEVVGFSQFGDPNCKGEDVQGRALRGMAPSGESRKSALRSNNQASGSPREMDDESDFD
;
A
#
# COMPACT_ATOMS: atom_id res chain seq x y z
N MET A 1 7.10 -3.91 -26.21
CA MET A 1 7.68 -2.65 -26.72
C MET A 1 6.78 -2.09 -27.81
N LEU A 2 6.75 -0.77 -28.03
CA LEU A 2 5.97 -0.13 -29.10
C LEU A 2 6.88 0.76 -29.97
N ALA A 3 6.58 0.84 -31.26
CA ALA A 3 7.36 1.57 -32.26
C ALA A 3 6.96 3.07 -32.39
N HIS A 4 6.47 3.69 -31.31
CA HIS A 4 6.17 5.12 -31.34
C HIS A 4 7.43 5.94 -31.62
N HIS A 5 7.30 6.93 -32.49
CA HIS A 5 8.40 7.77 -32.96
C HIS A 5 8.17 9.26 -32.67
N GLU A 6 9.09 10.12 -33.07
CA GLU A 6 9.04 11.56 -32.80
C GLU A 6 7.79 12.24 -33.41
N ASP A 7 7.38 11.83 -34.61
CA ASP A 7 6.20 12.40 -35.27
C ASP A 7 4.89 12.05 -34.52
N ASP A 8 4.76 10.82 -33.99
CA ASP A 8 3.64 10.42 -33.14
C ASP A 8 3.50 11.30 -31.90
N LEU A 9 4.65 11.69 -31.35
CA LEU A 9 4.71 12.56 -30.20
C LEU A 9 4.24 13.98 -30.56
N ALA A 10 4.69 14.55 -31.67
CA ALA A 10 4.23 15.85 -32.14
C ALA A 10 2.71 15.86 -32.40
N GLU A 11 2.20 14.83 -33.09
CA GLU A 11 0.76 14.60 -33.29
C GLU A 11 0.02 14.56 -31.95
N THR A 12 0.56 13.83 -30.97
CA THR A 12 -0.06 13.70 -29.63
C THR A 12 -0.08 15.03 -28.88
N ILE A 13 0.98 15.83 -28.94
CA ILE A 13 1.03 17.15 -28.29
C ILE A 13 -0.02 18.07 -28.91
N LEU A 14 -0.08 18.13 -30.25
CA LEU A 14 -1.04 18.96 -30.96
C LEU A 14 -2.49 18.51 -30.69
N PHE A 15 -2.74 17.20 -30.68
CA PHE A 15 -4.02 16.63 -30.29
C PHE A 15 -4.44 17.09 -28.88
N ARG A 16 -3.53 16.99 -27.91
CA ARG A 16 -3.82 17.40 -26.53
C ARG A 16 -4.02 18.91 -26.39
N LEU A 17 -3.25 19.73 -27.12
CA LEU A 17 -3.48 21.17 -27.18
C LEU A 17 -4.87 21.50 -27.72
N ALA A 18 -5.28 20.87 -28.82
CA ALA A 18 -6.61 21.05 -29.41
C ALA A 18 -7.75 20.63 -28.46
N ASN A 19 -7.48 19.71 -27.53
CA ASN A 19 -8.44 19.26 -26.51
C ASN A 19 -8.29 20.01 -25.17
N GLY A 20 -7.57 21.14 -25.12
CA GLY A 20 -7.49 22.00 -23.93
C GLY A 20 -6.61 21.48 -22.79
N TYR A 21 -5.75 20.50 -23.04
CA TYR A 21 -4.81 20.02 -22.02
C TYR A 21 -3.76 21.10 -21.71
N THR A 22 -3.34 21.17 -20.45
CA THR A 22 -2.32 22.13 -19.97
C THR A 22 -1.27 21.44 -19.09
N GLY A 23 -0.11 22.10 -18.92
CA GLY A 23 0.95 21.65 -18.01
C GLY A 23 1.33 20.18 -18.19
N TYR A 24 1.16 19.37 -17.14
CA TYR A 24 1.47 17.93 -17.15
C TYR A 24 0.79 17.12 -18.26
N GLY A 25 -0.37 17.57 -18.73
CA GLY A 25 -1.10 16.95 -19.84
C GLY A 25 -0.34 17.05 -21.16
N LEU A 26 0.53 18.05 -21.33
CA LEU A 26 1.24 18.32 -22.58
C LEU A 26 2.61 17.63 -22.70
N ARG A 27 2.97 16.76 -21.74
CA ARG A 27 4.20 15.93 -21.82
C ARG A 27 4.25 14.96 -23.01
N GLY A 28 3.13 14.77 -23.70
CA GLY A 28 3.01 13.83 -24.81
C GLY A 28 3.14 12.37 -24.37
N ILE A 29 3.92 11.61 -25.13
CA ILE A 29 4.17 10.17 -24.96
C ILE A 29 5.44 9.99 -24.10
N LYS A 30 5.40 9.11 -23.09
CA LYS A 30 6.59 8.76 -22.28
C LYS A 30 7.39 7.62 -22.91
N ARG A 31 8.72 7.65 -22.77
CA ARG A 31 9.61 6.56 -23.21
C ARG A 31 9.32 5.23 -22.51
N SER A 32 9.02 5.29 -21.21
CA SER A 32 8.58 4.16 -20.39
C SER A 32 7.32 4.54 -19.60
N ALA A 33 6.38 3.61 -19.45
CA ALA A 33 5.19 3.76 -18.63
C ALA A 33 4.51 2.41 -18.37
N ASN A 34 3.79 2.29 -17.24
CA ASN A 34 2.87 1.18 -16.98
C ASN A 34 1.81 1.06 -18.09
N ILE A 35 1.21 -0.13 -18.22
CA ILE A 35 0.03 -0.32 -19.06
C ILE A 35 -1.15 0.47 -18.46
N PRO A 36 -1.80 1.37 -19.24
CA PRO A 36 -2.95 2.11 -18.77
C PRO A 36 -4.16 1.19 -18.56
N TYR A 37 -5.09 1.58 -17.68
CA TYR A 37 -6.34 0.86 -17.38
C TYR A 37 -6.20 -0.56 -16.79
N CYS A 38 -4.99 -0.99 -16.45
CA CYS A 38 -4.73 -2.27 -15.78
C CYS A 38 -4.58 -2.15 -14.25
N PHE A 39 -5.01 -1.03 -13.66
CA PHE A 39 -4.97 -0.86 -12.21
C PHE A 39 -5.74 -1.98 -11.49
N GLY A 40 -5.17 -2.55 -10.43
CA GLY A 40 -5.78 -3.64 -9.68
C GLY A 40 -5.60 -5.03 -10.29
N GLN A 41 -4.83 -5.18 -11.38
CA GLN A 41 -4.44 -6.49 -11.92
C GLN A 41 -3.06 -6.90 -11.42
N TYR A 42 -3.00 -7.96 -10.61
CA TYR A 42 -1.77 -8.46 -9.99
C TYR A 42 -0.79 -8.96 -11.06
N GLY A 43 0.49 -8.65 -10.91
CA GLY A 43 1.54 -9.02 -11.88
C GLY A 43 1.61 -8.12 -13.13
N ILE A 44 0.60 -7.26 -13.35
CA ILE A 44 0.53 -6.36 -14.51
C ILE A 44 0.80 -4.92 -14.10
N HIS A 45 0.13 -4.41 -13.07
CA HIS A 45 0.27 -3.03 -12.63
C HIS A 45 0.97 -2.94 -11.28
N GLN A 46 2.26 -2.58 -11.31
CA GLN A 46 3.08 -2.29 -10.11
C GLN A 46 2.98 -3.37 -9.02
N SER A 47 3.02 -4.64 -9.44
CA SER A 47 2.90 -5.81 -8.57
C SER A 47 3.49 -7.05 -9.25
N GLY A 48 3.76 -8.09 -8.46
CA GLY A 48 4.28 -9.38 -8.91
C GLY A 48 5.71 -9.65 -8.44
N ASP A 49 6.43 -8.63 -7.96
CA ASP A 49 7.81 -8.74 -7.49
C ASP A 49 7.97 -8.00 -6.15
N PRO A 50 7.61 -8.61 -5.02
CA PRO A 50 7.57 -7.92 -3.73
C PRO A 50 8.97 -7.59 -3.20
N GLU A 51 9.18 -6.33 -2.84
CA GLU A 51 10.35 -5.88 -2.12
C GLU A 51 10.20 -6.19 -0.62
N ARG A 52 11.21 -6.85 -0.06
CA ARG A 52 11.21 -7.25 1.35
C ARG A 52 11.97 -6.24 2.21
N TRP A 53 11.22 -5.54 3.05
CA TRP A 53 11.73 -4.58 4.02
C TRP A 53 11.95 -5.27 5.37
N LEU A 54 13.17 -5.18 5.90
CA LEU A 54 13.52 -5.73 7.21
C LEU A 54 13.21 -4.69 8.29
N ALA A 55 12.31 -5.01 9.22
CA ALA A 55 12.03 -4.15 10.37
C ALA A 55 13.33 -3.85 11.16
N GLY A 56 13.66 -2.57 11.29
CA GLY A 56 14.84 -2.11 12.06
C GLY A 56 16.20 -2.27 11.38
N ALA A 57 16.26 -2.69 10.11
CA ALA A 57 17.50 -2.69 9.34
C ALA A 57 17.36 -1.74 8.16
N ASN A 58 17.66 -0.45 8.40
CA ASN A 58 18.74 0.26 7.70
C ASN A 58 18.82 1.71 8.20
N GLY A 59 19.85 1.94 9.01
CA GLY A 59 20.24 3.27 9.49
C GLY A 59 21.17 3.29 10.69
N VAL A 60 21.36 2.16 11.39
CA VAL A 60 22.34 2.04 12.47
C VAL A 60 23.33 0.93 12.13
N SER A 61 24.57 1.34 11.87
CA SER A 61 25.72 0.44 11.95
C SER A 61 25.73 -0.21 13.32
N ILE A 62 25.71 -1.54 13.32
CA ILE A 62 25.71 -2.38 14.51
C ILE A 62 26.97 -2.10 15.33
N GLN A 63 26.84 -1.38 16.46
CA GLN A 63 27.64 -1.74 17.62
C GLN A 63 27.07 -3.05 18.17
N LYS A 64 27.93 -4.07 18.10
CA LYS A 64 27.66 -5.45 18.48
C LYS A 64 27.07 -5.52 19.89
N ASN A 65 25.77 -5.75 20.01
CA ASN A 65 25.22 -6.45 21.17
C ASN A 65 24.56 -7.76 20.70
N ARG A 66 25.28 -8.86 20.98
CA ARG A 66 24.97 -10.25 20.58
C ARG A 66 23.82 -10.87 21.37
N TYR A 67 22.76 -10.12 21.69
CA TYR A 67 21.64 -10.64 22.48
C TYR A 67 20.29 -10.14 21.95
N SER A 68 19.91 -10.56 20.74
CA SER A 68 18.51 -10.75 20.30
C SER A 68 18.42 -10.90 18.77
N ALA A 69 18.84 -12.05 18.25
CA ALA A 69 18.38 -12.52 16.95
C ALA A 69 16.92 -13.00 17.08
N ARG A 70 15.98 -12.08 17.34
CA ARG A 70 14.53 -12.37 17.35
C ARG A 70 13.99 -12.26 15.92
N LYS A 71 13.28 -13.30 15.46
CA LYS A 71 12.67 -13.45 14.12
C LYS A 71 12.08 -12.12 13.61
N LYS A 72 12.62 -11.62 12.50
CA LYS A 72 12.28 -10.31 11.91
C LYS A 72 10.87 -10.36 11.32
N SER A 73 9.98 -9.46 11.72
CA SER A 73 8.75 -9.19 10.99
C SER A 73 9.12 -8.64 9.61
N PHE A 74 8.57 -9.22 8.56
CA PHE A 74 8.83 -8.79 7.19
C PHE A 74 7.73 -7.82 6.76
N ALA A 75 8.14 -6.68 6.22
CA ALA A 75 7.29 -5.76 5.49
C ALA A 75 7.42 -6.09 4.00
N GLU A 76 6.33 -6.41 3.32
CA GLU A 76 6.34 -6.67 1.88
C GLU A 76 5.55 -5.58 1.15
N ILE A 77 6.26 -4.84 0.30
CA ILE A 77 5.71 -3.81 -0.57
C ILE A 77 5.83 -4.34 -1.99
N GLU A 78 4.73 -4.36 -2.74
CA GLU A 78 4.73 -4.83 -4.12
C GLU A 78 5.58 -3.94 -5.02
N SER A 79 6.26 -4.56 -5.98
CA SER A 79 6.95 -3.88 -7.07
C SER A 79 6.77 -4.66 -8.38
N GLY A 80 7.40 -4.19 -9.46
CA GLY A 80 7.35 -4.85 -10.76
C GLY A 80 6.15 -4.44 -11.63
N GLY A 81 5.50 -5.44 -12.24
CA GLY A 81 4.50 -5.25 -13.29
C GLY A 81 5.08 -5.06 -14.70
N ILE A 82 4.20 -4.88 -15.68
CA ILE A 82 4.57 -4.79 -17.09
C ILE A 82 4.76 -3.33 -17.51
N GLN A 83 5.91 -3.06 -18.13
CA GLN A 83 6.28 -1.74 -18.65
C GLN A 83 6.18 -1.68 -20.18
N ILE A 84 5.64 -0.58 -20.69
CA ILE A 84 5.64 -0.25 -22.12
C ILE A 84 6.85 0.61 -22.44
N TYR A 85 7.83 0.04 -23.13
CA TYR A 85 8.99 0.76 -23.67
C TYR A 85 8.77 1.22 -25.11
N ARG A 86 9.23 2.43 -25.40
CA ARG A 86 9.14 3.12 -26.71
C ARG A 86 10.52 3.59 -27.15
N PRO A 87 11.40 2.69 -27.60
CA PRO A 87 12.80 3.01 -27.92
C PRO A 87 12.93 3.98 -29.09
N LEU A 88 11.99 3.95 -30.04
CA LEU A 88 12.05 4.76 -31.26
C LEU A 88 11.56 6.21 -31.09
N LEU A 89 11.12 6.61 -29.89
CA LEU A 89 10.45 7.88 -29.65
C LEU A 89 11.30 9.12 -29.96
N GLY A 90 12.62 8.96 -29.98
CA GLY A 90 13.58 10.03 -30.31
C GLY A 90 13.98 10.10 -31.79
N PHE A 91 13.41 9.27 -32.67
CA PHE A 91 13.75 9.24 -34.08
C PHE A 91 12.58 9.74 -34.93
N SER A 92 12.87 10.51 -35.97
CA SER A 92 11.85 10.92 -36.94
C SER A 92 11.43 9.76 -37.84
N LYS A 93 10.20 9.80 -38.33
CA LYS A 93 9.70 8.81 -39.30
C LYS A 93 10.57 8.77 -40.57
N SER A 94 11.03 9.92 -41.06
CA SER A 94 11.90 9.99 -42.25
C SER A 94 13.22 9.25 -42.02
N ARG A 95 13.86 9.44 -40.86
CA ARG A 95 15.10 8.75 -40.49
C ARG A 95 14.90 7.24 -40.37
N LEU A 96 13.76 6.81 -39.81
CA LEU A 96 13.42 5.39 -39.72
C LEU A 96 13.25 4.78 -41.12
N ILE A 97 12.56 5.47 -42.03
CA ILE A 97 12.39 5.03 -43.43
C ILE A 97 13.75 4.94 -44.14
N GLU A 98 14.61 5.94 -44.01
CA GLU A 98 15.98 5.91 -44.58
C GLU A 98 16.79 4.73 -44.05
N THR A 99 16.66 4.42 -42.76
CA THR A 99 17.34 3.28 -42.14
C THR A 99 16.83 1.96 -42.72
N CYS A 100 15.51 1.81 -42.90
CA CYS A 100 14.94 0.64 -43.56
C CYS A 100 15.42 0.51 -45.00
N ARG A 101 15.42 1.60 -45.78
CA ARG A 101 15.93 1.62 -47.17
C ARG A 101 17.41 1.23 -47.25
N ALA A 102 18.25 1.81 -46.40
CA ALA A 102 19.68 1.50 -46.35
C ALA A 102 19.95 0.05 -45.95
N SER A 103 19.07 -0.54 -45.15
CA SER A 103 19.16 -1.93 -44.72
C SER A 103 18.47 -2.92 -45.67
N GLY A 104 17.89 -2.44 -46.79
CA GLY A 104 17.10 -3.27 -47.70
C GLY A 104 15.84 -3.87 -47.07
N MET A 105 15.35 -3.31 -45.97
CA MET A 105 14.21 -3.82 -45.22
C MET A 105 12.89 -3.38 -45.87
N ARG A 106 12.03 -4.34 -46.19
CA ARG A 106 10.67 -4.08 -46.68
C ARG A 106 9.75 -3.76 -45.52
N TRP A 107 8.81 -2.84 -45.74
CA TRP A 107 7.71 -2.55 -44.81
C TRP A 107 6.39 -2.45 -45.55
N PHE A 108 5.29 -2.50 -44.80
CA PHE A 108 3.94 -2.30 -45.30
C PHE A 108 3.35 -1.02 -44.73
N GLU A 109 2.59 -0.28 -45.54
CA GLU A 109 1.84 0.88 -45.09
C GLU A 109 0.35 0.56 -45.09
N ASP A 110 -0.28 0.69 -43.91
CA ASP A 110 -1.72 0.52 -43.79
C ASP A 110 -2.46 1.66 -44.51
N ASN A 111 -3.31 1.29 -45.46
CA ASN A 111 -4.10 2.20 -46.29
C ASN A 111 -5.06 3.08 -45.47
N THR A 112 -5.50 2.62 -44.30
CA THR A 112 -6.39 3.38 -43.40
C THR A 112 -5.74 4.65 -42.84
N ASN A 113 -4.40 4.74 -42.85
CA ASN A 113 -3.66 5.93 -42.42
C ASN A 113 -3.94 7.17 -43.30
N LYS A 114 -4.46 6.97 -44.51
CA LYS A 114 -4.77 8.05 -45.47
C LYS A 114 -6.16 8.64 -45.25
N ASP A 115 -7.04 7.95 -44.51
CA ASP A 115 -8.39 8.42 -44.23
C ASP A 115 -8.38 9.41 -43.05
N MET A 116 -8.65 10.68 -43.36
CA MET A 116 -8.72 11.77 -42.39
C MET A 116 -9.94 11.67 -41.48
N THR A 117 -11.03 11.04 -41.94
CA THR A 117 -12.31 10.99 -41.21
C THR A 117 -12.34 9.87 -40.18
N LEU A 118 -11.48 8.87 -40.35
CA LEU A 118 -11.43 7.68 -39.51
C LEU A 118 -11.03 7.99 -38.07
N THR A 119 -10.04 8.87 -37.85
CA THR A 119 -9.64 9.27 -36.49
C THR A 119 -9.18 10.73 -36.44
N PRO A 120 -9.38 11.43 -35.30
CA PRO A 120 -8.82 12.78 -35.09
C PRO A 120 -7.31 12.84 -35.28
N ARG A 121 -6.61 11.73 -35.01
CA ARG A 121 -5.15 11.65 -35.16
C ARG A 121 -4.74 11.60 -36.63
N ASN A 122 -5.49 10.92 -37.50
CA ASN A 122 -5.25 10.94 -38.94
C ASN A 122 -5.51 12.34 -39.54
N ALA A 123 -6.55 13.04 -39.08
CA ALA A 123 -6.78 14.43 -39.46
C ALA A 123 -5.60 15.33 -39.06
N ILE A 124 -5.11 15.20 -37.82
CA ILE A 124 -3.94 15.95 -37.34
C ILE A 124 -2.69 15.62 -38.15
N ARG A 125 -2.43 14.33 -38.44
CA ARG A 125 -1.30 13.90 -39.27
C ARG A 125 -1.35 14.54 -40.65
N HIS A 126 -2.53 14.59 -41.27
CA HIS A 126 -2.71 15.26 -42.56
C HIS A 126 -2.46 16.77 -42.46
N PHE A 127 -2.99 17.44 -41.44
CA PHE A 127 -2.74 18.87 -41.21
C PHE A 127 -1.26 19.19 -41.00
N VAL A 128 -0.54 18.37 -40.23
CA VAL A 128 0.91 18.55 -40.00
C VAL A 128 1.71 18.32 -41.29
N GLN A 129 1.27 17.42 -42.17
CA GLN A 129 2.01 17.06 -43.38
C GLN A 129 1.68 17.92 -44.61
N LYS A 130 0.40 18.30 -44.78
CA LYS A 130 -0.11 18.91 -46.01
C LYS A 130 -0.51 20.37 -45.87
N LEU A 131 -0.78 20.86 -44.65
CA LEU A 131 -1.13 22.27 -44.43
C LEU A 131 0.05 23.04 -43.85
N SER A 132 0.18 24.30 -44.26
CA SER A 132 1.12 25.23 -43.65
C SER A 132 0.60 25.67 -42.28
N LEU A 133 0.91 24.90 -41.24
CA LEU A 133 0.61 25.30 -39.87
C LEU A 133 1.44 26.54 -39.48
N PRO A 134 0.89 27.45 -38.65
CA PRO A 134 1.64 28.54 -38.05
C PRO A 134 2.91 28.03 -37.37
N LYS A 135 4.00 28.80 -37.41
CA LYS A 135 5.32 28.41 -36.89
C LYS A 135 5.25 27.76 -35.50
N ALA A 136 4.45 28.30 -34.59
CA ALA A 136 4.28 27.79 -33.22
C ALA A 136 3.70 26.37 -33.12
N LEU A 137 2.93 25.92 -34.13
CA LEU A 137 2.29 24.60 -34.17
C LEU A 137 3.04 23.60 -35.07
N GLN A 138 4.18 24.00 -35.62
CA GLN A 138 5.03 23.10 -36.40
C GLN A 138 5.77 22.11 -35.50
N LYS A 139 6.10 20.94 -36.05
CA LYS A 139 6.78 19.83 -35.33
C LYS A 139 7.95 20.30 -34.46
N GLY A 140 8.89 21.05 -35.02
CA GLY A 140 10.07 21.53 -34.28
C GLY A 140 9.71 22.41 -33.08
N SER A 141 8.76 23.34 -33.24
CA SER A 141 8.30 24.21 -32.15
C SER A 141 7.55 23.45 -31.06
N LEU A 142 6.72 22.46 -31.42
CA LEU A 142 6.03 21.60 -30.47
C LEU A 142 6.99 20.75 -29.63
N LEU A 143 8.02 20.19 -30.27
CA LEU A 143 9.05 19.39 -29.58
C LEU A 143 9.91 20.26 -28.66
N HIS A 144 10.35 21.43 -29.12
CA HIS A 144 11.09 22.37 -28.29
C HIS A 144 10.26 22.86 -27.09
N PHE A 145 8.98 23.15 -27.30
CA PHE A 145 8.05 23.49 -26.21
C PHE A 145 7.94 22.35 -25.18
N ARG A 146 7.80 21.10 -25.64
CA ARG A 146 7.80 19.92 -24.75
C ARG A 146 9.10 19.82 -23.96
N ASP A 147 10.25 20.03 -24.58
CA ASP A 147 11.55 19.89 -23.90
C ASP A 147 11.65 20.87 -22.74
N ARG A 148 11.33 22.15 -22.99
CA ARG A 148 11.26 23.17 -21.92
C ARG A 148 10.25 22.83 -20.83
N LEU A 149 9.11 22.26 -21.20
CA LEU A 149 8.09 21.82 -20.26
C LEU A 149 8.60 20.64 -19.40
N LEU A 150 9.30 19.67 -19.99
CA LEU A 150 9.89 18.54 -19.29
C LEU A 150 10.99 19.00 -18.34
N GLU A 151 11.90 19.88 -18.78
CA GLU A 151 12.90 20.50 -17.92
C GLU A 151 12.27 21.18 -16.70
N THR A 152 11.18 21.92 -16.91
CA THR A 152 10.46 22.59 -15.82
C THR A 152 9.83 21.58 -14.85
N ILE A 153 9.26 20.51 -15.37
CA ILE A 153 8.65 19.42 -14.58
C ILE A 153 9.71 18.66 -13.79
N GLU A 154 10.83 18.34 -14.41
CA GLU A 154 11.97 17.66 -13.80
C GLU A 154 12.57 18.50 -12.68
N ALA A 155 12.80 19.80 -12.92
CA ALA A 155 13.26 20.72 -11.88
C ALA A 155 12.31 20.78 -10.67
N ARG A 156 11.00 20.86 -10.92
CA ARG A 156 9.99 20.83 -9.83
C ARG A 156 9.96 19.49 -9.09
N THR A 157 10.13 18.39 -9.82
CA THR A 157 10.16 17.04 -9.25
C THR A 157 11.39 16.87 -8.38
N ALA A 158 12.56 17.34 -8.85
CA ALA A 158 13.81 17.33 -8.09
C ALA A 158 13.71 18.16 -6.80
N ASP A 159 13.08 19.33 -6.84
CA ASP A 159 12.82 20.14 -5.63
C ASP A 159 11.95 19.37 -4.61
N VAL A 160 10.92 18.65 -5.07
CA VAL A 160 10.06 17.81 -4.21
C VAL A 160 10.82 16.62 -3.65
N ASP A 161 11.56 15.91 -4.48
CA ASP A 161 12.35 14.73 -4.07
C ASP A 161 13.42 15.15 -3.04
N LYS A 162 14.05 16.32 -3.20
CA LYS A 162 14.98 16.89 -2.20
C LYS A 162 14.34 17.05 -0.82
N ILE A 163 13.08 17.52 -0.75
CA ILE A 163 12.35 17.64 0.52
C ILE A 163 12.04 16.25 1.08
N LEU A 164 11.56 15.32 0.25
CA LEU A 164 11.21 13.97 0.69
C LEU A 164 12.43 13.20 1.20
N ASP A 165 13.57 13.27 0.52
CA ASP A 165 14.82 12.62 0.91
C ASP A 165 15.33 13.15 2.24
N SER A 166 15.18 14.45 2.47
CA SER A 166 15.55 15.14 3.71
C SER A 166 14.51 14.98 4.83
N SER A 167 13.36 14.38 4.55
CA SER A 167 12.29 14.14 5.53
C SER A 167 12.41 12.76 6.15
N PHE A 168 12.10 12.62 7.43
CA PHE A 168 11.86 11.31 8.02
C PHE A 168 10.46 10.82 7.62
N ILE A 169 10.36 9.60 7.10
CA ILE A 169 9.11 9.00 6.64
C ILE A 169 9.01 7.60 7.22
N GLN A 170 7.95 7.36 8.00
CA GLN A 170 7.60 6.03 8.49
C GLN A 170 6.25 5.60 7.92
N LEU A 171 6.23 4.50 7.16
CA LEU A 171 5.00 3.89 6.66
C LEU A 171 4.63 2.65 7.47
N ASP A 172 3.46 2.66 8.08
CA ASP A 172 2.90 1.53 8.82
C ASP A 172 1.97 0.71 7.91
N LEU A 173 2.48 -0.43 7.41
CA LEU A 173 1.75 -1.31 6.50
C LEU A 173 0.54 -1.97 7.17
N ARG A 174 0.43 -1.94 8.50
CA ARG A 174 -0.71 -2.57 9.18
C ARG A 174 -2.01 -1.82 8.91
N SER A 175 -1.94 -0.49 8.81
CA SER A 175 -3.10 0.39 8.61
C SER A 175 -3.00 1.31 7.40
N GLY A 176 -1.84 1.42 6.76
CA GLY A 176 -1.57 2.42 5.72
C GLY A 176 -1.48 3.83 6.31
N LYS A 177 -0.84 3.96 7.48
CA LYS A 177 -0.58 5.24 8.16
C LYS A 177 0.84 5.70 7.83
N LEU A 178 0.99 6.94 7.41
CA LEU A 178 2.28 7.54 7.06
C LEU A 178 2.58 8.67 8.03
N LEU A 179 3.69 8.54 8.77
CA LEU A 179 4.23 9.60 9.60
C LEU A 179 5.36 10.28 8.83
N VAL A 180 5.27 11.60 8.68
CA VAL A 180 6.24 12.43 7.95
C VAL A 180 6.74 13.51 8.89
N ARG A 181 8.04 13.62 9.04
CA ARG A 181 8.69 14.75 9.70
C ARG A 181 9.52 15.49 8.68
N PHE A 182 9.10 16.72 8.36
CA PHE A 182 9.79 17.56 7.39
C PHE A 182 11.09 18.15 7.98
N PRO A 183 12.08 18.49 7.14
CA PRO A 183 13.26 19.26 7.55
C PRO A 183 12.86 20.67 8.04
N PRO A 184 13.80 21.45 8.63
CA PRO A 184 13.52 22.79 9.13
C PRO A 184 12.78 23.69 8.12
N GLY A 185 11.86 24.52 8.63
CA GLY A 185 10.97 25.33 7.80
C GLY A 185 11.69 26.21 6.77
N ASP A 186 12.85 26.78 7.11
CA ASP A 186 13.65 27.60 6.17
C ASP A 186 14.17 26.78 4.98
N PHE A 187 14.61 25.54 5.21
CA PHE A 187 15.03 24.64 4.12
C PHE A 187 13.86 24.33 3.18
N VAL A 188 12.68 24.06 3.75
CA VAL A 188 11.46 23.80 2.97
C VAL A 188 11.05 25.04 2.19
N ARG A 189 11.09 26.21 2.83
CA ARG A 189 10.76 27.52 2.23
C ARG A 189 11.64 27.82 1.02
N ASP A 190 12.95 27.64 1.16
CA ASP A 190 13.92 27.86 0.09
C ASP A 190 13.72 26.88 -1.06
N THR A 191 13.52 25.60 -0.74
CA THR A 191 13.34 24.54 -1.75
C THR A 191 12.02 24.68 -2.51
N LEU A 192 10.95 25.10 -1.82
CA LEU A 192 9.67 25.44 -2.45
C LEU A 192 9.70 26.79 -3.18
N ARG A 193 10.82 27.53 -3.11
CA ARG A 193 11.03 28.85 -3.73
C ARG A 193 10.04 29.92 -3.24
N VAL A 194 9.68 29.86 -1.96
CA VAL A 194 8.79 30.86 -1.36
C VAL A 194 9.50 32.21 -1.32
N ARG A 195 8.85 33.23 -1.88
CA ARG A 195 9.37 34.60 -1.93
C ARG A 195 8.51 35.54 -1.07
N LYS A 196 9.07 36.70 -0.72
CA LYS A 196 8.41 37.70 0.14
C LYS A 196 7.17 38.37 -0.48
N SER A 197 6.97 38.30 -1.79
CA SER A 197 5.82 38.92 -2.47
C SER A 197 4.66 37.94 -2.64
N ALA A 198 3.45 38.37 -2.24
CA ALA A 198 2.21 37.60 -2.40
C ALA A 198 1.84 37.32 -3.87
N SER A 199 2.34 38.12 -4.82
CA SER A 199 2.06 37.95 -6.26
C SER A 199 2.78 36.76 -6.91
N ASP A 200 3.80 36.18 -6.26
CA ASP A 200 4.64 35.09 -6.81
C ASP A 200 4.42 33.73 -6.11
N MET A 201 3.22 33.52 -5.56
CA MET A 201 2.86 32.30 -4.81
C MET A 201 2.46 31.10 -5.68
N LYS A 202 2.35 31.26 -7.00
CA LYS A 202 1.93 30.18 -7.92
C LYS A 202 2.90 28.99 -7.91
N GLU A 203 4.19 29.30 -7.92
CA GLU A 203 5.27 28.32 -8.10
C GLU A 203 5.54 27.51 -6.82
N PRO A 204 5.56 28.13 -5.60
CA PRO A 204 5.54 27.39 -4.33
C PRO A 204 4.29 26.55 -4.14
N ARG A 205 3.11 27.12 -4.40
CA ARG A 205 1.82 26.41 -4.29
C ARG A 205 1.80 25.14 -5.13
N TYR A 206 2.32 25.22 -6.36
CA TYR A 206 2.40 24.07 -7.26
C TYR A 206 3.34 22.97 -6.76
N ARG A 207 4.52 23.33 -6.23
CA ARG A 207 5.45 22.35 -5.61
C ARG A 207 4.84 21.71 -4.37
N THR A 208 4.18 22.49 -3.51
CA THR A 208 3.47 21.94 -2.34
C THR A 208 2.39 20.96 -2.78
N ALA A 209 1.65 21.27 -3.84
CA ALA A 209 0.66 20.37 -4.40
C ALA A 209 1.29 19.06 -4.92
N MET A 210 2.44 19.12 -5.59
CA MET A 210 3.19 17.92 -6.02
C MET A 210 3.71 17.09 -4.83
N LEU A 211 4.26 17.75 -3.81
CA LEU A 211 4.70 17.10 -2.57
C LEU A 211 3.54 16.38 -1.89
N LEU A 212 2.39 17.03 -1.76
CA LEU A 212 1.17 16.43 -1.21
C LEU A 212 0.71 15.23 -2.03
N LEU A 213 0.70 15.31 -3.37
CA LEU A 213 0.34 14.15 -4.19
C LEU A 213 1.25 12.95 -3.93
N ARG A 214 2.56 13.18 -3.76
CA ARG A 214 3.53 12.10 -3.49
C ARG A 214 3.29 11.43 -2.14
N LEU A 215 2.99 12.21 -1.10
CA LEU A 215 2.68 11.69 0.24
C LEU A 215 1.32 10.96 0.26
N LEU A 216 0.31 11.56 -0.37
CA LEU A 216 -1.03 10.98 -0.44
C LEU A 216 -1.04 9.67 -1.25
N ASP A 217 -0.24 9.56 -2.30
CA ASP A 217 -0.13 8.35 -3.11
C ASP A 217 0.32 7.13 -2.28
N MET A 218 1.11 7.33 -1.21
CA MET A 218 1.57 6.23 -0.35
C MET A 218 0.44 5.60 0.50
N VAL A 219 -0.60 6.37 0.84
CA VAL A 219 -1.66 5.95 1.77
C VAL A 219 -3.05 5.93 1.17
N SER A 220 -3.23 6.55 0.00
CA SER A 220 -4.52 6.66 -0.66
C SER A 220 -4.94 5.34 -1.33
N PRO A 221 -6.23 4.97 -1.30
CA PRO A 221 -6.77 3.88 -2.10
C PRO A 221 -6.98 4.22 -3.57
N GLN A 222 -6.93 5.51 -3.94
CA GLN A 222 -7.24 5.93 -5.30
C GLN A 222 -6.04 5.70 -6.22
N SER A 223 -6.30 5.14 -7.40
CA SER A 223 -5.32 4.89 -8.45
C SER A 223 -4.82 6.16 -9.16
N GLU A 224 -5.65 7.22 -9.19
CA GLU A 224 -5.32 8.49 -9.82
C GLU A 224 -5.66 9.68 -8.91
N LEU A 225 -4.65 10.19 -8.20
CA LEU A 225 -4.74 11.48 -7.52
C LEU A 225 -4.34 12.59 -8.50
N ARG A 226 -5.23 13.57 -8.69
CA ARG A 226 -5.00 14.73 -9.58
C ARG A 226 -4.89 16.01 -8.75
N LEU A 227 -4.06 16.95 -9.20
CA LEU A 227 -3.86 18.26 -8.56
C LEU A 227 -5.17 18.99 -8.26
N ALA A 228 -6.16 18.90 -9.17
CA ALA A 228 -7.47 19.53 -8.99
C ALA A 228 -8.24 19.05 -7.75
N ARG A 229 -7.97 17.83 -7.27
CA ARG A 229 -8.61 17.27 -6.07
C ARG A 229 -8.03 17.79 -4.75
N LEU A 230 -6.89 18.49 -4.80
CA LEU A 230 -6.26 19.03 -3.60
C LEU A 230 -6.95 20.30 -3.08
N GLY A 231 -7.78 20.98 -3.89
CA GLY A 231 -8.50 22.18 -3.47
C GLY A 231 -7.56 23.25 -2.89
N SER A 232 -7.86 23.72 -1.68
CA SER A 232 -7.06 24.69 -0.93
C SER A 232 -5.92 24.09 -0.10
N MET A 233 -5.70 22.77 -0.16
CA MET A 233 -4.68 22.11 0.67
C MET A 233 -3.26 22.63 0.50
N PRO A 234 -2.77 22.92 -0.72
CA PRO A 234 -1.45 23.49 -0.87
C PRO A 234 -1.32 24.85 -0.17
N ASP A 235 -2.42 25.61 -0.10
CA ASP A 235 -2.47 26.93 0.55
C ASP A 235 -2.47 26.81 2.08
N ILE A 236 -3.07 25.74 2.62
CA ILE A 236 -3.04 25.43 4.06
C ILE A 236 -1.68 24.85 4.46
N MET A 237 -1.16 23.90 3.69
CA MET A 237 0.02 23.14 4.08
C MET A 237 1.32 23.94 3.88
N LEU A 238 1.38 24.81 2.86
CA LEU A 238 2.58 25.57 2.55
C LEU A 238 3.07 26.40 3.77
N PRO A 239 2.26 27.25 4.43
CA PRO A 239 2.71 28.01 5.60
C PRO A 239 3.15 27.12 6.78
N LEU A 240 2.52 25.95 6.94
CA LEU A 240 2.76 25.02 8.04
C LEU A 240 4.11 24.30 7.92
N ILE A 241 4.49 23.87 6.72
CA ILE A 241 5.79 23.17 6.50
C ILE A 241 6.96 24.12 6.22
N SER A 242 6.69 25.36 5.83
CA SER A 242 7.73 26.36 5.54
C SER A 242 8.04 27.27 6.73
N GLY A 243 7.46 27.02 7.90
CA GLY A 243 7.68 27.80 9.13
C GLY A 243 7.23 29.26 9.04
N ILE A 244 6.30 29.58 8.13
CA ILE A 244 5.75 30.94 7.97
C ILE A 244 4.63 31.17 8.98
N ALA A 245 3.81 30.16 9.24
CA ALA A 245 2.83 30.20 10.30
C ALA A 245 3.50 29.92 11.66
N THR A 246 3.32 30.81 12.63
CA THR A 246 3.72 30.52 14.01
C THR A 246 2.68 29.59 14.65
N ALA A 247 3.13 28.76 15.59
CA ALA A 247 2.33 27.76 16.32
C ALA A 247 1.06 28.26 17.04
N ARG A 248 0.74 29.56 16.95
CA ARG A 248 -0.34 30.25 17.68
C ARG A 248 -1.60 30.49 16.86
N ASP A 249 -1.57 30.35 15.53
CA ASP A 249 -2.80 30.42 14.72
C ASP A 249 -3.56 29.10 14.84
N GLY A 250 -4.73 29.14 15.50
CA GLY A 250 -5.56 28.00 15.89
C GLY A 250 -6.17 27.16 14.76
N SER A 251 -5.57 27.13 13.56
CA SER A 251 -5.99 26.35 12.40
C SER A 251 -5.21 25.03 12.24
N ARG A 252 -4.83 24.39 13.35
CA ARG A 252 -4.09 23.11 13.37
C ARG A 252 -4.99 21.86 13.26
N SER A 253 -6.26 22.05 12.92
CA SER A 253 -7.27 20.99 12.95
C SER A 253 -7.25 20.13 11.67
N LEU A 254 -7.30 18.81 11.87
CA LEU A 254 -7.71 17.75 10.94
C LEU A 254 -8.23 18.25 9.59
N VAL A 255 -7.37 18.24 8.56
CA VAL A 255 -7.81 18.53 7.20
C VAL A 255 -8.04 17.22 6.45
N ASN A 256 -9.29 17.01 6.01
CA ASN A 256 -9.63 15.85 5.19
C ASN A 256 -9.41 16.21 3.72
N VAL A 257 -8.59 15.42 3.02
CA VAL A 257 -8.34 15.58 1.58
C VAL A 257 -8.84 14.34 0.86
N ALA A 258 -9.95 14.47 0.16
CA ALA A 258 -10.69 13.37 -0.43
C ALA A 258 -11.07 12.29 0.61
N ILE A 259 -10.15 11.35 0.88
CA ILE A 259 -10.29 10.19 1.78
C ILE A 259 -9.08 9.99 2.70
N VAL A 260 -8.15 10.95 2.77
CA VAL A 260 -6.99 10.90 3.67
C VAL A 260 -7.14 12.02 4.70
N ALA A 261 -6.99 11.68 5.97
CA ALA A 261 -6.93 12.62 7.08
C ALA A 261 -5.47 13.03 7.33
N LEU A 262 -5.26 14.33 7.50
CA LEU A 262 -3.99 14.94 7.91
C LEU A 262 -4.09 15.37 9.37
N ASP A 263 -3.23 14.82 10.22
CA ASP A 263 -3.10 15.11 11.65
C ASP A 263 -1.74 15.72 11.96
N HIS A 264 -1.69 16.72 12.84
CA HIS A 264 -0.43 17.24 13.38
C HIS A 264 -0.09 16.50 14.69
N ALA A 265 1.11 15.90 14.77
CA ALA A 265 1.45 15.00 15.90
C ALA A 265 1.50 15.71 17.27
N GLY A 266 1.67 17.04 17.30
CA GLY A 266 1.68 17.85 18.53
C GLY A 266 0.33 18.44 18.95
N ASP A 267 -0.75 18.22 18.20
CA ASP A 267 -2.06 18.81 18.55
C ASP A 267 -2.80 17.95 19.60
N ARG A 268 -2.95 18.52 20.80
CA ARG A 268 -3.68 17.91 21.93
C ARG A 268 -5.20 18.05 21.82
N SER A 269 -5.72 18.78 20.82
CA SER A 269 -7.15 19.10 20.67
C SER A 269 -7.95 18.14 19.77
N GLY A 270 -7.30 17.18 19.12
CA GLY A 270 -7.96 16.07 18.41
C GLY A 270 -8.61 15.06 19.37
N PRO A 271 -9.54 14.18 18.91
CA PRO A 271 -10.29 13.27 19.77
C PRO A 271 -9.36 12.21 20.39
N ARG A 272 -8.91 12.51 21.62
CA ARG A 272 -8.00 11.76 22.51
C ARG A 272 -6.62 11.49 21.89
N GLY A 273 -5.66 12.29 22.36
CA GLY A 273 -4.25 12.25 22.02
C GLY A 273 -3.66 10.84 21.95
N LEU A 274 -2.81 10.66 20.95
CA LEU A 274 -1.87 9.56 20.92
C LEU A 274 -0.97 9.68 22.15
N PRO A 275 -0.76 8.62 22.94
CA PRO A 275 0.19 8.65 24.04
C PRO A 275 1.60 8.90 23.49
N GLU A 276 2.35 9.71 24.21
CA GLU A 276 3.76 10.06 23.97
C GLU A 276 4.64 8.81 23.73
N GLU A 277 4.26 7.66 24.31
CA GLU A 277 4.96 6.37 24.21
C GLU A 277 4.88 5.67 22.83
N SER A 278 4.04 6.13 21.89
CA SER A 278 3.98 5.57 20.51
C SER A 278 4.81 6.34 19.49
N LEU A 279 5.55 7.37 19.91
CA LEU A 279 6.48 8.09 19.05
C LEU A 279 7.82 7.34 19.04
N VAL A 280 8.24 6.89 17.86
CA VAL A 280 9.58 6.36 17.60
C VAL A 280 10.64 7.33 18.15
N PRO A 281 11.75 6.84 18.75
CA PRO A 281 12.76 7.71 19.35
C PRO A 281 13.22 8.81 18.37
N THR A 282 13.12 10.04 18.83
CA THR A 282 13.49 11.24 18.08
C THR A 282 14.99 11.27 17.84
N PRO A 283 15.49 11.30 16.59
CA PRO A 283 16.86 11.72 16.35
C PRO A 283 17.01 13.18 16.84
N PRO A 284 18.06 13.50 17.61
CA PRO A 284 18.19 14.79 18.31
C PRO A 284 18.25 16.02 17.39
N GLU A 285 18.40 15.85 16.08
CA GLU A 285 18.55 16.93 15.09
C GLU A 285 17.24 17.39 14.42
N MET A 286 16.11 16.69 14.63
CA MET A 286 14.84 17.01 13.95
C MET A 286 13.75 17.52 14.90
N GLN A 287 13.20 18.70 14.60
CA GLN A 287 12.22 19.37 15.47
C GLN A 287 10.83 18.69 15.41
N PRO A 288 10.18 18.43 16.56
CA PRO A 288 8.89 17.75 16.61
C PRO A 288 7.72 18.53 15.99
N GLU A 289 7.87 19.85 15.84
CA GLU A 289 6.85 20.79 15.32
C GLU A 289 6.53 20.65 13.83
N TYR A 290 7.31 19.88 13.07
CA TYR A 290 7.05 19.59 11.65
C TYR A 290 6.63 18.13 11.40
N THR A 291 6.03 17.48 12.39
CA THR A 291 5.59 16.08 12.30
C THR A 291 4.10 15.98 11.98
N TYR A 292 3.79 15.32 10.87
CA TYR A 292 2.44 15.15 10.33
C TYR A 292 2.12 13.67 10.10
N ILE A 293 0.87 13.29 10.29
CA ILE A 293 0.37 11.94 10.07
C ILE A 293 -0.67 11.98 8.96
N PHE A 294 -0.49 11.15 7.94
CA PHE A 294 -1.44 10.93 6.87
C PHE A 294 -2.02 9.53 7.06
N SER A 295 -3.35 9.43 7.12
CA SER A 295 -4.02 8.14 7.28
C SER A 295 -5.30 8.09 6.46
N ARG A 296 -5.69 6.90 6.02
CA ARG A 296 -6.99 6.74 5.35
C ARG A 296 -8.12 7.12 6.32
N GLN A 297 -9.04 7.97 5.86
CA GLN A 297 -10.26 8.31 6.56
C GLN A 297 -11.14 7.06 6.71
N SER A 298 -11.86 6.98 7.82
CA SER A 298 -12.81 5.90 8.06
C SER A 298 -13.88 5.87 6.96
N PRO A 299 -14.13 4.70 6.34
CA PRO A 299 -15.07 4.54 5.23
C PRO A 299 -16.54 4.60 5.66
N LYS A 300 -16.88 5.29 6.77
CA LYS A 300 -18.26 5.40 7.27
C LYS A 300 -19.27 5.98 6.27
N ARG A 301 -18.80 6.56 5.16
CA ARG A 301 -19.63 7.05 4.04
C ARG A 301 -19.86 6.00 2.94
N ASP A 302 -19.15 4.87 2.98
CA ASP A 302 -19.39 3.71 2.12
C ASP A 302 -20.48 2.87 2.80
N ILE A 303 -21.74 3.18 2.49
CA ILE A 303 -22.94 2.76 3.26
C ILE A 303 -23.18 1.23 3.28
N ILE A 304 -22.33 0.41 2.67
CA ILE A 304 -22.46 -1.05 2.68
C ILE A 304 -21.05 -1.64 2.81
N PRO A 305 -20.81 -2.64 3.69
CA PRO A 305 -19.55 -3.37 3.70
C PRO A 305 -19.31 -3.94 2.30
N GLN A 306 -18.36 -3.36 1.57
CA GLN A 306 -17.93 -3.88 0.29
C GLN A 306 -17.23 -5.21 0.55
N ILE A 307 -17.96 -6.28 0.26
CA ILE A 307 -17.46 -7.65 0.34
C ILE A 307 -16.87 -7.97 -1.02
N THR A 308 -15.57 -8.24 -1.06
CA THR A 308 -14.92 -8.82 -2.23
C THR A 308 -14.76 -10.33 -2.00
N SER A 309 -15.46 -11.15 -2.78
CA SER A 309 -15.35 -12.61 -2.70
C SER A 309 -13.98 -13.06 -3.21
N LEU A 310 -13.34 -13.96 -2.46
CA LEU A 310 -12.03 -14.54 -2.75
C LEU A 310 -12.12 -16.03 -3.12
N LEU A 311 -13.05 -16.74 -2.50
CA LEU A 311 -13.38 -18.11 -2.85
C LEU A 311 -14.88 -18.14 -3.17
N PRO A 312 -15.28 -18.67 -4.34
CA PRO A 312 -16.67 -18.71 -4.72
C PRO A 312 -17.47 -19.61 -3.76
N ALA A 313 -18.77 -19.35 -3.67
CA ALA A 313 -19.71 -20.25 -3.01
C ALA A 313 -19.62 -21.68 -3.61
N PRO A 314 -20.10 -22.73 -2.91
CA PRO A 314 -20.07 -24.09 -3.45
C PRO A 314 -20.76 -24.13 -4.82
N LEU A 315 -19.97 -24.31 -5.88
CA LEU A 315 -20.49 -24.93 -7.09
C LEU A 315 -20.77 -26.39 -6.72
N ALA A 316 -21.85 -26.95 -7.25
CA ALA A 316 -22.43 -28.24 -6.85
C ALA A 316 -21.50 -29.47 -6.98
N ASP A 317 -20.21 -29.32 -7.31
CA ASP A 317 -19.22 -30.39 -7.26
C ASP A 317 -18.21 -30.21 -6.10
N PRO A 318 -18.38 -30.95 -5.00
CA PRO A 318 -17.45 -30.98 -3.87
C PRO A 318 -16.07 -31.55 -4.19
N ARG A 319 -15.86 -32.17 -5.37
CA ARG A 319 -14.62 -32.89 -5.71
C ARG A 319 -13.51 -31.99 -6.24
N THR A 320 -13.81 -30.75 -6.62
CA THR A 320 -12.79 -29.71 -6.91
C THR A 320 -12.41 -28.96 -5.64
N LEU A 321 -12.04 -29.69 -4.58
CA LEU A 321 -11.58 -29.14 -3.30
C LEU A 321 -10.43 -28.14 -3.58
N VAL A 322 -10.72 -26.84 -3.53
CA VAL A 322 -9.74 -25.79 -3.79
C VAL A 322 -8.78 -25.73 -2.60
N GLN A 323 -7.82 -26.66 -2.55
CA GLN A 323 -6.67 -26.61 -1.64
C GLN A 323 -5.61 -25.59 -2.10
N GLY A 324 -5.88 -24.88 -3.21
CA GLY A 324 -5.04 -23.82 -3.75
C GLY A 324 -5.28 -22.46 -3.10
N TRP A 325 -4.33 -21.55 -3.29
CA TRP A 325 -4.52 -20.13 -3.00
C TRP A 325 -5.59 -19.54 -3.92
N SER A 326 -6.40 -18.61 -3.40
CA SER A 326 -7.23 -17.74 -4.23
C SER A 326 -6.36 -16.86 -5.13
N ASP A 327 -6.99 -16.27 -6.13
CA ASP A 327 -6.41 -15.14 -6.84
C ASP A 327 -6.13 -13.97 -5.89
N TRP A 328 -5.19 -13.11 -6.29
CA TRP A 328 -4.91 -11.87 -5.60
C TRP A 328 -5.99 -10.84 -5.88
N ILE A 329 -6.50 -10.19 -4.83
CA ILE A 329 -7.31 -8.98 -4.95
C ILE A 329 -6.55 -7.77 -4.43
N LEU A 330 -6.72 -6.62 -5.08
CA LEU A 330 -6.30 -5.35 -4.52
C LEU A 330 -7.43 -4.76 -3.68
N TRP A 331 -7.49 -5.17 -2.42
CA TRP A 331 -8.50 -4.70 -1.50
C TRP A 331 -8.23 -3.25 -1.07
N ASP A 332 -9.28 -2.44 -1.15
CA ASP A 332 -9.27 -1.03 -0.81
C ASP A 332 -8.18 -0.22 -1.56
N GLY A 333 -7.71 -0.70 -2.71
CA GLY A 333 -6.65 -0.04 -3.46
C GLY A 333 -5.26 -0.03 -2.78
N ARG A 334 -5.11 -0.67 -1.60
CA ARG A 334 -3.91 -0.59 -0.75
C ARG A 334 -3.29 -1.94 -0.40
N PHE A 335 -4.10 -2.97 -0.25
CA PHE A 335 -3.66 -4.26 0.24
C PHE A 335 -3.93 -5.34 -0.79
N TRP A 336 -2.86 -5.96 -1.28
CA TRP A 336 -2.97 -7.21 -2.00
C TRP A 336 -3.23 -8.33 -1.01
N ILE A 337 -4.34 -9.06 -1.19
CA ILE A 337 -4.74 -10.15 -0.30
C ILE A 337 -5.09 -11.37 -1.14
N ARG A 338 -4.64 -12.54 -0.68
CA ARG A 338 -5.15 -13.84 -1.13
C ARG A 338 -5.26 -14.78 0.05
N VAL A 339 -6.14 -15.78 -0.05
CA VAL A 339 -6.47 -16.69 1.05
C VAL A 339 -6.40 -18.14 0.59
N ARG A 340 -6.22 -19.04 1.55
CA ARG A 340 -6.32 -20.48 1.37
C ARG A 340 -7.04 -21.07 2.57
N SER A 341 -7.99 -21.96 2.33
CA SER A 341 -8.66 -22.71 3.38
C SER A 341 -8.15 -24.15 3.41
N SER A 342 -7.96 -24.69 4.61
CA SER A 342 -7.67 -26.11 4.83
C SER A 342 -8.93 -26.90 5.21
N ARG A 343 -10.09 -26.22 5.31
CA ARG A 343 -11.36 -26.87 5.66
C ARG A 343 -11.81 -27.81 4.52
N PRO A 344 -12.48 -28.93 4.84
CA PRO A 344 -12.93 -29.91 3.85
C PRO A 344 -14.16 -29.46 3.04
N ARG A 345 -14.75 -28.30 3.34
CA ARG A 345 -15.95 -27.77 2.67
C ARG A 345 -15.63 -26.48 1.89
N VAL A 346 -16.39 -26.21 0.84
CA VAL A 346 -16.32 -24.93 0.11
C VAL A 346 -16.85 -23.81 1.02
N LEU A 347 -16.07 -22.75 1.14
CA LEU A 347 -16.41 -21.58 1.97
C LEU A 347 -16.61 -20.37 1.05
N SER A 348 -17.64 -19.58 1.31
CA SER A 348 -17.79 -18.26 0.71
C SER A 348 -16.95 -17.27 1.52
N ILE A 349 -15.69 -17.07 1.13
CA ILE A 349 -14.78 -16.16 1.84
C ILE A 349 -14.79 -14.80 1.17
N GLY A 350 -14.90 -13.74 1.97
CA GLY A 350 -14.77 -12.37 1.52
C GLY A 350 -13.84 -11.53 2.39
N VAL A 351 -13.49 -10.33 1.90
CA VAL A 351 -12.78 -9.30 2.67
C VAL A 351 -13.63 -8.04 2.75
N ARG A 352 -13.72 -7.46 3.95
CA ARG A 352 -14.38 -6.17 4.20
C ARG A 352 -13.66 -5.35 5.27
N PHE A 353 -14.12 -4.13 5.52
CA PHE A 353 -13.62 -3.29 6.60
C PHE A 353 -13.99 -3.86 7.98
N LEU A 354 -13.08 -3.70 8.95
CA LEU A 354 -13.36 -3.96 10.36
C LEU A 354 -14.52 -3.08 10.84
N ALA A 355 -15.50 -3.69 11.48
CA ALA A 355 -16.68 -3.06 12.04
C ALA A 355 -16.66 -3.03 13.57
N VAL A 356 -17.56 -2.25 14.17
CA VAL A 356 -17.67 -2.16 15.64
C VAL A 356 -18.07 -3.50 16.27
N PRO A 357 -19.05 -4.27 15.74
CA PRO A 357 -19.42 -5.57 16.32
C PRO A 357 -18.28 -6.60 16.31
N ASP A 358 -17.41 -6.58 15.30
CA ASP A 358 -16.28 -7.49 15.19
C ASP A 358 -15.34 -7.38 16.40
N LEU A 359 -15.13 -6.18 16.92
CA LEU A 359 -14.25 -5.97 18.08
C LEU A 359 -14.75 -6.70 19.33
N MET A 360 -16.07 -6.82 19.49
CA MET A 360 -16.65 -7.57 20.60
C MET A 360 -16.51 -9.07 20.37
N PHE A 361 -16.82 -9.53 19.14
CA PHE A 361 -16.69 -10.93 18.75
C PHE A 361 -15.26 -11.45 18.91
N ILE A 362 -14.28 -10.72 18.37
CA ILE A 362 -12.85 -11.06 18.44
C ILE A 362 -12.37 -11.24 19.89
N ARG A 363 -12.97 -10.52 20.85
CA ARG A 363 -12.55 -10.53 22.26
C ARG A 363 -13.26 -11.57 23.12
N ARG A 364 -14.45 -12.03 22.69
CA ARG A 364 -15.42 -12.75 23.53
C ARG A 364 -14.82 -14.01 24.17
N ASP A 365 -14.08 -14.78 23.37
CA ASP A 365 -13.57 -16.10 23.76
C ASP A 365 -12.04 -16.10 23.95
N GLN A 366 -11.45 -14.93 24.23
CA GLN A 366 -10.00 -14.76 24.34
C GLN A 366 -9.55 -14.50 25.78
N GLU A 367 -8.37 -15.02 26.13
CA GLU A 367 -7.76 -14.79 27.44
C GLU A 367 -7.49 -13.30 27.72
N VAL A 368 -7.45 -12.92 29.00
CA VAL A 368 -7.18 -11.53 29.42
C VAL A 368 -5.83 -11.02 28.88
N ALA A 369 -4.78 -11.84 28.93
CA ALA A 369 -3.46 -11.50 28.41
C ALA A 369 -3.49 -11.24 26.89
N TRP A 370 -4.23 -12.08 26.15
CA TRP A 370 -4.47 -11.93 24.72
C TRP A 370 -5.19 -10.61 24.43
N ASN A 371 -6.25 -10.30 25.17
CA ASN A 371 -7.05 -9.08 25.01
C ASN A 371 -6.24 -7.81 25.31
N LYS A 372 -5.33 -7.85 26.30
CA LYS A 372 -4.38 -6.77 26.58
C LYS A 372 -3.41 -6.56 25.42
N LYS A 373 -2.85 -7.65 24.86
CA LYS A 373 -1.95 -7.60 23.70
C LYS A 373 -2.68 -7.08 22.45
N PHE A 374 -3.89 -7.57 22.18
CA PHE A 374 -4.74 -7.12 21.08
C PHE A 374 -5.01 -5.63 21.14
N THR A 375 -5.40 -5.13 22.33
CA THR A 375 -5.68 -3.72 22.55
C THR A 375 -4.43 -2.86 22.35
N LYS A 376 -3.26 -3.33 22.78
CA LYS A 376 -1.97 -2.66 22.55
C LYS A 376 -1.65 -2.55 21.05
N VAL A 377 -1.68 -3.67 20.33
CA VAL A 377 -1.41 -3.69 18.88
C VAL A 377 -2.39 -2.82 18.10
N LEU A 378 -3.68 -2.88 18.44
CA LEU A 378 -4.70 -2.06 17.78
C LEU A 378 -4.50 -0.56 18.05
N LYS A 379 -4.03 -0.18 19.25
CA LYS A 379 -3.72 1.21 19.61
C LYS A 379 -2.50 1.73 18.84
N GLU A 380 -1.46 0.91 18.70
CA GLU A 380 -0.21 1.26 18.00
C GLU A 380 -0.43 1.33 16.47
N ALA A 381 -1.01 0.28 15.89
CA ALA A 381 -1.15 0.14 14.45
C ALA A 381 -2.29 1.01 13.88
N ALA A 382 -3.44 1.06 14.56
CA ALA A 382 -4.66 1.68 14.04
C ALA A 382 -5.47 2.40 15.13
N PRO A 383 -4.96 3.53 15.65
CA PRO A 383 -5.62 4.31 16.70
C PRO A 383 -6.98 4.86 16.25
N ALA A 384 -7.87 5.10 17.21
CA ALA A 384 -9.16 5.77 17.01
C ALA A 384 -9.94 5.24 15.79
N ARG A 385 -10.32 6.11 14.84
CA ARG A 385 -11.13 5.76 13.67
C ARG A 385 -10.37 5.00 12.58
N VAL A 386 -9.03 4.98 12.62
CA VAL A 386 -8.18 4.31 11.63
C VAL A 386 -8.37 2.79 11.68
N ARG A 387 -8.70 2.19 12.83
CA ARG A 387 -8.98 0.74 12.93
C ARG A 387 -10.07 0.25 12.00
N PHE A 388 -11.04 1.09 11.68
CA PHE A 388 -12.14 0.74 10.77
C PHE A 388 -11.74 0.84 9.29
N THR A 389 -10.44 1.02 9.01
CA THR A 389 -9.84 0.94 7.66
C THR A 389 -9.06 -0.36 7.47
N LEU A 390 -8.98 -1.20 8.51
CA LEU A 390 -8.29 -2.48 8.47
C LEU A 390 -9.13 -3.52 7.70
N PRO A 391 -8.49 -4.36 6.87
CA PRO A 391 -9.16 -5.51 6.25
C PRO A 391 -9.46 -6.58 7.29
N VAL A 392 -10.60 -7.25 7.09
CA VAL A 392 -11.02 -8.42 7.85
C VAL A 392 -11.48 -9.48 6.86
N ILE A 393 -10.95 -10.69 7.03
CA ILE A 393 -11.37 -11.87 6.27
C ILE A 393 -12.58 -12.45 7.00
N VAL A 394 -13.66 -12.68 6.27
CA VAL A 394 -14.93 -13.17 6.81
C VAL A 394 -15.45 -14.35 6.00
N GLU A 395 -16.17 -15.23 6.68
CA GLU A 395 -17.01 -16.25 6.06
C GLU A 395 -18.42 -15.68 5.88
N HIS A 396 -18.90 -15.70 4.64
CA HIS A 396 -20.27 -15.39 4.32
C HIS A 396 -21.12 -16.65 4.39
N ASP A 397 -22.27 -16.52 5.02
CA ASP A 397 -23.36 -17.46 4.89
C ASP A 397 -24.26 -17.01 3.73
N PRO A 398 -24.28 -17.73 2.59
CA PRO A 398 -25.10 -17.35 1.44
C PRO A 398 -26.60 -17.51 1.71
N GLU A 399 -27.01 -18.25 2.75
CA GLU A 399 -28.41 -18.51 3.10
C GLU A 399 -28.92 -17.57 4.21
N ALA A 400 -28.05 -16.74 4.78
CA ALA A 400 -28.40 -15.83 5.85
C ALA A 400 -29.37 -14.72 5.38
N ILE A 401 -30.64 -14.87 5.75
CA ILE A 401 -31.68 -13.85 5.53
C ILE A 401 -31.38 -12.68 6.49
N PRO A 402 -31.15 -11.45 6.00
CA PRO A 402 -30.98 -10.31 6.88
C PRO A 402 -32.26 -10.11 7.71
N GLU A 403 -32.16 -10.18 9.03
CA GLU A 403 -33.26 -9.70 9.88
C GLU A 403 -33.49 -8.22 9.53
N ARG A 404 -34.76 -7.78 9.47
CA ARG A 404 -35.11 -6.42 9.02
C ARG A 404 -34.24 -5.37 9.71
N GLY A 405 -33.39 -4.69 8.93
CA GLY A 405 -32.52 -3.62 9.39
C GLY A 405 -31.12 -4.05 9.87
N THR A 406 -30.78 -5.35 9.82
CA THR A 406 -29.43 -5.85 10.11
C THR A 406 -28.65 -6.13 8.83
N VAL A 407 -27.36 -5.78 8.83
CA VAL A 407 -26.44 -6.15 7.76
C VAL A 407 -25.70 -7.40 8.21
N HIS A 408 -25.83 -8.51 7.48
CA HIS A 408 -25.04 -9.70 7.74
C HIS A 408 -23.56 -9.43 7.43
N LEU A 409 -22.78 -9.26 8.48
CA LEU A 409 -21.36 -8.93 8.38
C LEU A 409 -20.47 -10.17 8.17
N GLY A 410 -21.05 -11.38 8.20
CA GLY A 410 -20.30 -12.64 8.14
C GLY A 410 -19.48 -12.90 9.40
N THR A 411 -19.05 -14.15 9.58
CA THR A 411 -18.23 -14.56 10.73
C THR A 411 -16.79 -14.16 10.49
N VAL A 412 -16.17 -13.46 11.45
CA VAL A 412 -14.78 -13.03 11.32
C VAL A 412 -13.83 -14.22 11.46
N LEU A 413 -12.97 -14.40 10.45
CA LEU A 413 -11.97 -15.47 10.41
C LEU A 413 -10.55 -14.98 10.74
N ALA A 414 -10.19 -13.76 10.29
CA ALA A 414 -8.86 -13.19 10.51
C ALA A 414 -8.81 -11.67 10.29
N VAL A 415 -7.82 -11.02 10.90
CA VAL A 415 -7.42 -9.63 10.60
C VAL A 415 -6.01 -9.66 10.00
N PRO A 416 -5.89 -9.79 8.66
CA PRO A 416 -4.65 -10.21 8.02
C PRO A 416 -3.48 -9.26 8.25
N THR A 417 -3.71 -7.94 8.23
CA THR A 417 -2.64 -6.94 8.40
C THR A 417 -2.11 -6.86 9.83
N LEU A 418 -2.89 -7.31 10.82
CA LEU A 418 -2.46 -7.42 12.21
C LEU A 418 -1.96 -8.84 12.55
N GLY A 419 -1.98 -9.77 11.61
CA GLY A 419 -1.60 -11.16 11.86
C GLY A 419 -2.56 -11.91 12.77
N ILE A 420 -3.75 -11.40 13.04
CA ILE A 420 -4.68 -12.01 14.00
C ILE A 420 -5.41 -13.14 13.31
N ARG A 421 -5.23 -14.35 13.83
CA ARG A 421 -5.93 -15.55 13.39
C ARG A 421 -7.02 -15.90 14.40
N ILE A 422 -8.26 -16.02 13.93
CA ILE A 422 -9.39 -16.52 14.74
C ILE A 422 -9.66 -17.96 14.35
N ASP A 423 -9.71 -18.23 13.04
CA ASP A 423 -9.82 -19.57 12.50
C ASP A 423 -8.44 -20.15 12.15
N PRO A 424 -8.01 -21.27 12.76
CA PRO A 424 -6.73 -21.92 12.46
C PRO A 424 -6.61 -22.41 11.01
N ASP A 425 -7.72 -22.80 10.37
CA ASP A 425 -7.74 -23.44 9.05
C ASP A 425 -7.56 -22.44 7.90
N ILE A 426 -7.64 -21.14 8.20
CA ILE A 426 -7.56 -20.06 7.23
C ILE A 426 -6.15 -19.48 7.19
N ASN A 427 -5.52 -19.60 6.03
CA ASN A 427 -4.23 -19.00 5.72
C ASN A 427 -4.43 -17.82 4.78
N TRP A 428 -3.57 -16.81 4.88
CA TRP A 428 -3.59 -15.64 4.01
C TRP A 428 -2.18 -15.19 3.68
N GLU A 429 -2.07 -14.47 2.58
CA GLU A 429 -0.95 -13.58 2.32
C GLU A 429 -1.48 -12.17 2.17
N VAL A 430 -0.72 -11.21 2.71
CA VAL A 430 -1.05 -9.79 2.61
C VAL A 430 0.22 -9.02 2.26
N ARG A 431 0.09 -8.13 1.29
CA ARG A 431 1.17 -7.25 0.84
C ARG A 431 0.63 -5.85 0.61
N TYR A 432 1.48 -4.85 0.75
CA TYR A 432 1.09 -3.48 0.49
C TYR A 432 1.30 -3.14 -0.99
N LYS A 433 0.44 -2.29 -1.55
CA LYS A 433 0.61 -1.78 -2.92
C LYS A 433 2.00 -1.17 -3.11
N TYR A 434 2.44 -1.08 -4.36
CA TYR A 434 3.63 -0.29 -4.68
C TYR A 434 3.53 1.13 -4.15
N VAL A 435 4.58 1.55 -3.46
CA VAL A 435 4.76 2.91 -2.99
C VAL A 435 6.21 3.32 -3.23
N HIS A 436 6.39 4.59 -3.56
CA HIS A 436 7.71 5.15 -3.75
C HIS A 436 8.07 6.02 -2.55
N LEU A 437 8.79 5.44 -1.58
CA LEU A 437 9.14 6.10 -0.31
C LEU A 437 10.19 7.23 -0.46
N GLY A 438 10.73 7.46 -1.65
CA GLY A 438 11.84 8.38 -1.91
C GLY A 438 13.19 7.66 -1.93
N GLY A 439 14.29 8.41 -1.81
CA GLY A 439 15.65 7.89 -1.83
C GLY A 439 15.97 6.89 -0.71
N THR A 440 17.03 6.11 -0.90
CA THR A 440 17.45 4.98 -0.04
C THR A 440 18.18 5.40 1.25
N GLY A 441 17.87 6.57 1.80
CA GLY A 441 18.53 7.11 3.00
C GLY A 441 18.00 6.52 4.31
N ASN A 442 18.76 6.69 5.40
CA ASN A 442 18.43 6.27 6.77
C ASN A 442 17.17 6.95 7.37
N THR A 443 16.48 7.77 6.59
CA THR A 443 15.30 8.54 6.99
C THR A 443 13.99 7.83 6.63
N LYS A 444 14.04 6.63 6.04
CA LYS A 444 12.86 5.86 5.63
C LYS A 444 12.69 4.62 6.49
N GLU A 445 11.54 4.47 7.11
CA GLU A 445 11.18 3.33 7.94
C GLU A 445 9.87 2.70 7.46
N VAL A 446 9.82 1.37 7.46
CA VAL A 446 8.60 0.61 7.16
C VAL A 446 8.30 -0.29 8.33
N VAL A 447 7.12 -0.10 8.93
CA VAL A 447 6.59 -0.99 9.96
C VAL A 447 5.78 -2.08 9.27
N GLY A 448 6.29 -3.31 9.32
CA GLY A 448 5.67 -4.47 8.68
C GLY A 448 4.40 -4.97 9.37
N PHE A 449 3.78 -5.96 8.74
CA PHE A 449 2.61 -6.63 9.29
C PHE A 449 2.94 -7.28 10.64
N SER A 450 1.99 -7.22 11.57
CA SER A 450 2.14 -7.89 12.87
C SER A 450 2.04 -9.41 12.70
N GLN A 451 2.78 -10.19 13.49
CA GLN A 451 2.59 -11.64 13.64
C GLN A 451 1.91 -11.91 14.98
N PHE A 452 0.64 -11.54 15.07
CA PHE A 452 -0.10 -11.68 16.31
C PHE A 452 -0.44 -13.16 16.57
N GLY A 453 0.34 -13.81 17.44
CA GLY A 453 0.02 -15.16 17.94
C GLY A 453 0.84 -16.33 17.36
N ASP A 454 2.05 -16.12 16.84
CA ASP A 454 2.95 -17.26 16.58
C ASP A 454 3.31 -17.96 17.91
N PRO A 455 2.94 -19.24 18.13
CA PRO A 455 3.20 -19.97 19.36
C PRO A 455 4.70 -20.18 19.66
N ASN A 456 5.60 -19.86 18.71
CA ASN A 456 7.04 -19.82 18.95
C ASN A 456 7.54 -18.53 19.63
N CYS A 457 6.65 -17.57 19.95
CA CYS A 457 6.97 -16.41 20.77
C CYS A 457 6.66 -16.66 22.25
N LYS A 458 7.30 -17.66 22.86
CA LYS A 458 7.37 -17.74 24.32
C LYS A 458 8.40 -16.72 24.82
N GLY A 459 7.91 -15.63 25.38
CA GLY A 459 8.64 -14.94 26.44
C GLY A 459 8.60 -15.86 27.65
N GLU A 460 9.76 -16.34 28.06
CA GLU A 460 9.93 -16.86 29.41
C GLU A 460 9.56 -15.75 30.39
N ASP A 461 8.57 -16.02 31.23
CA ASP A 461 8.54 -15.53 32.60
C ASP A 461 8.25 -16.76 33.47
N VAL A 462 9.33 -17.32 34.01
CA VAL A 462 9.31 -18.28 35.10
C VAL A 462 9.22 -17.50 36.40
N GLN A 463 8.18 -17.76 37.19
CA GLN A 463 8.14 -17.85 38.66
C GLN A 463 6.66 -17.84 39.06
N GLY A 464 6.08 -18.77 39.81
CA GLY A 464 6.55 -19.98 40.46
C GLY A 464 5.40 -20.45 41.36
N ARG A 465 5.12 -21.76 41.39
CA ARG A 465 4.49 -22.36 42.57
C ARG A 465 5.00 -23.78 42.73
N ALA A 466 5.72 -23.94 43.82
CA ALA A 466 6.36 -25.16 44.28
C ALA A 466 5.35 -26.27 44.53
N LEU A 467 5.69 -27.49 44.12
CA LEU A 467 5.40 -28.68 44.89
C LEU A 467 6.68 -29.53 45.00
N ARG A 468 6.90 -30.01 46.22
CA ARG A 468 8.13 -30.49 46.82
C ARG A 468 8.62 -31.78 46.18
N GLY A 469 9.94 -31.87 46.00
CA GLY A 469 10.65 -33.15 45.97
C GLY A 469 11.03 -33.59 47.38
N MET A 470 10.96 -34.89 47.63
CA MET A 470 11.84 -35.58 48.57
C MET A 470 12.43 -36.80 47.86
N ALA A 471 13.73 -36.97 48.07
CA ALA A 471 14.67 -37.84 47.36
C ALA A 471 14.42 -39.36 47.61
N PRO A 472 15.23 -40.27 47.03
CA PRO A 472 16.54 -40.54 47.64
C PRO A 472 17.70 -40.85 46.67
N SER A 473 18.92 -40.63 47.17
CA SER A 473 20.19 -41.19 46.70
C SER A 473 20.46 -42.54 47.40
N GLY A 474 21.24 -43.42 46.76
CA GLY A 474 21.86 -44.56 47.44
C GLY A 474 22.23 -45.73 46.52
N GLU A 475 23.53 -45.96 46.38
CA GLU A 475 24.19 -47.03 45.63
C GLU A 475 23.87 -48.45 46.13
N SER A 476 23.84 -49.46 45.23
CA SER A 476 24.79 -50.61 45.28
C SER A 476 24.42 -51.77 44.36
N ARG A 477 25.49 -52.35 43.80
CA ARG A 477 25.63 -53.58 42.99
C ARG A 477 24.73 -54.76 43.41
N LYS A 478 24.20 -55.52 42.43
CA LYS A 478 24.56 -56.94 42.17
C LYS A 478 23.81 -57.54 40.97
N SER A 479 24.51 -58.51 40.38
CA SER A 479 24.25 -59.41 39.26
C SER A 479 23.00 -60.30 39.32
N ALA A 480 22.48 -60.68 38.14
CA ALA A 480 22.05 -62.04 37.69
C ALA A 480 20.84 -61.91 36.72
N LEU A 481 20.95 -62.26 35.43
CA LEU A 481 20.76 -63.59 34.81
C LEU A 481 19.31 -64.12 34.82
N ARG A 482 18.87 -64.57 33.62
CA ARG A 482 17.69 -65.42 33.25
C ARG A 482 16.40 -64.65 32.93
N SER A 483 15.89 -64.60 31.70
CA SER A 483 15.37 -65.63 30.75
C SER A 483 13.92 -66.03 31.02
N ASN A 484 13.13 -66.13 29.92
CA ASN A 484 11.82 -66.80 29.76
C ASN A 484 10.61 -66.10 30.39
N ASN A 485 9.37 -66.21 29.90
CA ASN A 485 8.75 -66.66 28.64
C ASN A 485 7.26 -66.27 28.75
N GLN A 486 6.62 -66.05 27.60
CA GLN A 486 5.24 -66.45 27.23
C GLN A 486 3.97 -65.94 27.95
N ALA A 487 2.93 -65.89 27.09
CA ALA A 487 1.50 -66.19 27.30
C ALA A 487 0.63 -65.03 27.82
N SER A 488 -0.14 -64.35 26.96
CA SER A 488 -1.44 -64.74 26.36
C SER A 488 -2.65 -64.44 27.27
N GLY A 489 -3.60 -63.64 26.76
CA GLY A 489 -4.90 -63.46 27.41
C GLY A 489 -5.68 -62.23 26.93
N SER A 490 -6.29 -62.32 25.75
CA SER A 490 -7.64 -61.76 25.50
C SER A 490 -8.66 -62.89 25.79
N PRO A 491 -10.00 -62.68 25.78
CA PRO A 491 -10.80 -61.48 25.53
C PRO A 491 -11.94 -61.28 26.57
N ARG A 492 -12.75 -60.22 26.43
CA ARG A 492 -14.20 -60.27 26.74
C ARG A 492 -14.95 -59.07 26.15
N GLU A 493 -15.84 -59.40 25.22
CA GLU A 493 -16.95 -58.62 24.68
C GLU A 493 -18.15 -58.60 25.67
N MET A 494 -18.98 -57.57 25.52
CA MET A 494 -20.46 -57.46 25.67
C MET A 494 -20.76 -55.99 25.93
N ASP A 495 -21.34 -55.21 25.00
CA ASP A 495 -22.69 -55.24 24.39
C ASP A 495 -23.71 -54.37 25.14
N ASP A 496 -24.51 -53.68 24.32
CA ASP A 496 -25.85 -53.10 24.51
C ASP A 496 -25.99 -51.72 25.20
N GLU A 497 -26.40 -50.69 24.44
CA GLU A 497 -27.79 -50.19 24.24
C GLU A 497 -28.24 -49.34 25.46
N SER A 498 -28.94 -48.21 25.41
CA SER A 498 -29.83 -47.53 24.45
C SER A 498 -30.22 -46.15 25.04
N ASP A 499 -30.45 -45.15 24.19
CA ASP A 499 -31.51 -44.12 24.14
C ASP A 499 -32.26 -43.53 25.38
N PHE A 500 -32.88 -42.36 25.09
CA PHE A 500 -33.81 -41.47 25.83
C PHE A 500 -33.14 -40.33 26.62
N ASP A 501 -33.43 -39.03 26.43
CA ASP A 501 -34.51 -38.27 25.78
C ASP A 501 -33.98 -36.87 25.34
#